data_AF-A0A7C3CWG4-F1
#
_entry.id   AF-A0A7C3CWG4-F1
#
_cell.length_a   1.000
_cell.length_b   1.000
_cell.length_c   1.000
_cell.angle_alpha   90.00
_cell.angle_beta   90.00
_cell.angle_gamma   90.00
#
_symmetry.space_group_name_H-M   'P 1'
#
loop_
_entity.id
_entity.type
_entity.pdbx_description
1 polymer ?
#
loop_
_entity_poly.entity_id
_entity_poly.type
_entity_poly.pdbx_seq_one_letter_code
_entity_poly.pdbx_strand_id
1 'polypeptide(L)'
;MRICRLINSGIVILVCFCSQLGWTKSFPMPSSNTMIPHLPRVFEKNQGQVAQNFSYLAQTPETYFRFARDRVDLLLNTSSDGQFPNLLRIQFPDSTGNPDITGLNRTRQYVNYLRGQASQWIKQVATFKKIEYSNIFPGIDLQFYFTKTRMEFDFIVSPGADPQQIAFEIKNADKIKINATGALEIQLGKKKLFF
;
A
#
# COMPACT_ATOMS: atom_id res chain seq x y z
N MET A 1 5.71 20.33 -3.16
CA MET A 1 6.70 19.33 -3.57
C MET A 1 7.55 19.02 -2.34
N ARG A 2 7.43 17.82 -1.74
CA ARG A 2 8.24 17.42 -0.56
C ARG A 2 8.81 16.05 -0.86
N ILE A 3 10.13 15.98 -1.00
CA ILE A 3 10.88 14.74 -1.15
C ILE A 3 11.19 14.25 0.27
N CYS A 4 10.75 13.03 0.60
CA CYS A 4 11.12 12.37 1.84
C CYS A 4 12.37 11.52 1.56
N ARG A 5 13.47 11.81 2.27
CA ARG A 5 14.67 10.96 2.32
C ARG A 5 14.73 10.26 3.66
N LEU A 6 14.96 8.95 3.65
CA LEU A 6 15.21 8.19 4.86
C LEU A 6 16.66 8.48 5.31
N ILE A 7 16.81 9.41 6.26
CA ILE A 7 18.09 9.67 6.91
C ILE A 7 18.12 8.81 8.17
N ASN A 8 18.98 7.79 8.18
CA ASN A 8 19.08 6.83 9.26
C ASN A 8 19.85 7.44 10.45
N SER A 9 19.18 7.61 11.58
CA SER A 9 19.79 7.88 12.89
C SER A 9 19.15 6.98 13.94
N GLY A 10 19.87 5.95 14.38
CA GLY A 10 19.79 5.42 15.74
C GLY A 10 18.63 4.46 16.09
N ILE A 11 19.01 3.23 16.40
CA ILE A 11 18.28 2.18 17.15
C ILE A 11 17.49 2.73 18.35
N VAL A 12 16.23 2.32 18.54
CA VAL A 12 15.65 1.83 19.82
C VAL A 12 14.43 0.93 19.53
N ILE A 13 14.52 -0.35 19.89
CA ILE A 13 13.35 -1.24 20.06
C ILE A 13 12.77 -0.92 21.44
N LEU A 14 11.55 -0.37 21.49
CA LEU A 14 10.82 -0.19 22.74
C LEU A 14 9.69 -1.23 22.81
N VAL A 15 9.87 -2.25 23.64
CA VAL A 15 8.82 -3.17 24.08
C VAL A 15 8.04 -2.45 25.18
N CYS A 16 6.77 -2.10 24.92
CA CYS A 16 5.90 -1.49 25.93
C CYS A 16 4.88 -2.52 26.42
N PHE A 17 5.15 -3.12 27.58
CA PHE A 17 4.14 -3.72 28.44
C PHE A 17 3.36 -2.59 29.11
N CYS A 18 2.05 -2.50 28.90
CA CYS A 18 1.19 -1.65 29.73
C CYS A 18 0.09 -2.52 30.34
N SER A 19 0.18 -2.62 31.67
CA SER A 19 -0.70 -3.32 32.59
C SER A 19 -2.15 -2.84 32.49
N GLN A 20 -3.05 -3.79 32.67
CA GLN A 20 -4.49 -3.61 32.81
C GLN A 20 -4.82 -2.74 34.03
N LEU A 21 -5.71 -1.77 33.84
CA LEU A 21 -6.72 -1.38 34.81
C LEU A 21 -7.94 -0.91 34.03
N GLY A 22 -9.03 -1.66 34.20
CA GLY A 22 -10.27 -1.49 33.45
C GLY A 22 -10.95 -0.15 33.75
N TRP A 23 -11.87 0.22 32.85
CA TRP A 23 -13.30 0.41 33.08
C TRP A 23 -13.98 0.08 31.73
N THR A 24 -14.66 -1.06 31.59
CA THR A 24 -15.39 -1.36 30.34
C THR A 24 -16.83 -0.86 30.48
N LYS A 25 -17.10 0.34 29.96
CA LYS A 25 -18.47 0.65 29.54
C LYS A 25 -18.75 -0.19 28.29
N SER A 26 -19.53 -1.24 28.46
CA SER A 26 -20.00 -2.09 27.37
C SER A 26 -20.86 -1.24 26.44
N PHE A 27 -20.32 -0.86 25.28
CA PHE A 27 -21.13 -0.34 24.19
C PHE A 27 -21.84 -1.52 23.52
N PRO A 28 -23.17 -1.47 23.34
CA PRO A 28 -23.84 -2.45 22.49
C PRO A 28 -23.27 -2.30 21.07
N MET A 29 -22.61 -3.35 20.57
CA MET A 29 -22.22 -3.40 19.16
C MET A 29 -23.50 -3.49 18.33
N PRO A 30 -23.75 -2.57 17.38
CA PRO A 30 -24.75 -2.84 16.36
C PRO A 30 -24.28 -4.06 15.57
N SER A 31 -24.97 -5.19 15.74
CA SER A 31 -24.84 -6.38 14.91
C SER A 31 -25.42 -6.10 13.53
N SER A 32 -24.75 -5.25 12.76
CA SER A 32 -24.96 -5.23 11.32
C SER A 32 -24.28 -6.47 10.75
N ASN A 33 -25.08 -7.53 10.58
CA ASN A 33 -24.68 -8.76 9.92
C ASN A 33 -24.58 -8.53 8.39
N THR A 34 -23.83 -7.50 8.00
CA THR A 34 -23.40 -7.31 6.63
C THR A 34 -22.12 -8.12 6.53
N MET A 35 -22.16 -9.27 5.85
CA MET A 35 -20.96 -9.93 5.37
C MET A 35 -20.19 -8.88 4.56
N ILE A 36 -19.21 -8.21 5.17
CA ILE A 36 -18.22 -7.44 4.43
C ILE A 36 -17.47 -8.52 3.65
N PRO A 37 -17.56 -8.57 2.31
CA PRO A 37 -16.82 -9.58 1.57
C PRO A 37 -15.36 -9.42 1.99
N HIS A 38 -14.80 -10.46 2.60
CA HIS A 38 -13.40 -10.47 3.02
C HIS A 38 -12.57 -10.37 1.76
N LEU A 39 -12.17 -9.14 1.40
CA LEU A 39 -11.34 -8.92 0.24
C LEU A 39 -10.05 -9.73 0.43
N PRO A 40 -9.67 -10.56 -0.55
CA PRO A 40 -8.49 -11.37 -0.42
C PRO A 40 -7.28 -10.45 -0.26
N ARG A 41 -6.51 -10.64 0.81
CA ARG A 41 -5.26 -9.92 1.06
C ARG A 41 -4.15 -10.49 0.18
N VAL A 42 -4.27 -10.24 -1.12
CA VAL A 42 -3.37 -10.71 -2.17
C VAL A 42 -3.08 -9.58 -3.15
N PHE A 43 -1.99 -9.74 -3.89
CA PHE A 43 -1.69 -8.91 -5.04
C PHE A 43 -2.16 -9.62 -6.30
N GLU A 44 -2.81 -8.89 -7.18
CA GLU A 44 -3.38 -9.38 -8.43
C GLU A 44 -2.54 -8.87 -9.59
N LYS A 45 -2.16 -9.75 -10.52
CA LYS A 45 -1.48 -9.31 -11.75
C LYS A 45 -2.44 -8.52 -12.62
N ASN A 46 -2.01 -7.38 -13.15
CA ASN A 46 -2.80 -6.66 -14.15
C ASN A 46 -2.76 -7.41 -15.50
N GLN A 47 -3.94 -7.71 -16.01
CA GLN A 47 -4.27 -8.38 -17.26
C GLN A 47 -5.34 -7.60 -18.03
N GLY A 48 -5.57 -6.33 -17.67
CA GLY A 48 -6.59 -5.46 -18.28
C GLY A 48 -7.65 -4.93 -17.31
N GLN A 49 -7.54 -5.21 -16.00
CA GLN A 49 -8.49 -4.70 -15.00
C GLN A 49 -8.44 -3.16 -14.90
N VAL A 50 -7.24 -2.60 -15.11
CA VAL A 50 -6.94 -1.17 -15.17
C VAL A 50 -5.93 -0.89 -16.30
N ALA A 51 -5.61 0.39 -16.53
CA ALA A 51 -4.63 0.83 -17.53
C ALA A 51 -3.29 0.05 -17.44
N GLN A 52 -2.68 -0.21 -18.61
CA GLN A 52 -1.50 -1.09 -18.75
C GLN A 52 -0.22 -0.56 -18.09
N ASN A 53 -0.18 0.71 -17.71
CA ASN A 53 0.93 1.30 -16.98
C ASN A 53 1.04 0.82 -15.52
N PHE A 54 0.07 0.05 -15.03
CA PHE A 54 0.14 -0.64 -13.74
C PHE A 54 0.39 -2.14 -13.96
N SER A 55 1.32 -2.71 -13.19
CA SER A 55 1.69 -4.14 -13.26
C SER A 55 0.88 -5.00 -12.30
N TYR A 56 0.58 -4.46 -11.11
CA TYR A 56 -0.12 -5.18 -10.04
C TYR A 56 -1.18 -4.30 -9.37
N LEU A 57 -2.13 -4.96 -8.74
CA LEU A 57 -3.26 -4.37 -8.03
C LEU A 57 -3.37 -5.04 -6.67
N ALA A 58 -3.86 -4.30 -5.67
CA ALA A 58 -4.24 -4.88 -4.40
C ALA A 58 -5.36 -4.05 -3.79
N GLN A 59 -6.11 -4.63 -2.86
CA GLN A 59 -7.21 -3.90 -2.23
C GLN A 59 -7.39 -4.28 -0.78
N THR A 60 -7.74 -3.27 0.02
CA THR A 60 -8.27 -3.39 1.37
C THR A 60 -9.69 -2.82 1.36
N PRO A 61 -10.49 -3.01 2.43
CA PRO A 61 -11.81 -2.39 2.51
C PRO A 61 -11.79 -0.86 2.31
N GLU A 62 -10.66 -0.21 2.58
CA GLU A 62 -10.53 1.24 2.55
C GLU A 62 -9.76 1.81 1.35
N THR A 63 -8.94 0.98 0.70
CA THR A 63 -7.95 1.47 -0.28
C THR A 63 -7.80 0.50 -1.43
N TYR A 64 -7.83 1.02 -2.64
CA TYR A 64 -7.44 0.32 -3.85
C TYR A 64 -6.04 0.78 -4.28
N PHE A 65 -5.10 -0.16 -4.33
CA PHE A 65 -3.69 0.08 -4.66
C PHE A 65 -3.42 -0.32 -6.10
N ARG A 66 -2.69 0.53 -6.82
CA ARG A 66 -2.19 0.23 -8.17
C ARG A 66 -0.70 0.50 -8.25
N PHE A 67 0.04 -0.52 -8.67
CA PHE A 67 1.51 -0.54 -8.65
C PHE A 67 2.05 -0.35 -10.06
N ALA A 68 2.74 0.75 -10.29
CA ALA A 68 3.45 1.07 -11.52
C ALA A 68 4.96 1.12 -11.23
N ARG A 69 5.79 1.11 -12.28
CA ARG A 69 7.26 1.03 -12.16
C ARG A 69 7.87 2.20 -11.37
N ASP A 70 7.31 3.38 -11.53
CA ASP A 70 7.79 4.65 -10.97
C ASP A 70 6.94 5.16 -9.79
N ARG A 71 5.84 4.47 -9.46
CA ARG A 71 4.86 4.97 -8.47
C ARG A 71 3.91 3.90 -7.93
N VAL A 72 3.29 4.23 -6.81
CA VAL A 72 2.11 3.55 -6.26
C VAL A 72 0.97 4.55 -6.14
N ASP A 73 -0.18 4.22 -6.74
CA ASP A 73 -1.41 5.00 -6.62
C ASP A 73 -2.32 4.36 -5.57
N LEU A 74 -2.74 5.13 -4.57
CA LEU A 74 -3.67 4.74 -3.52
C LEU A 74 -4.98 5.50 -3.75
N LEU A 75 -6.01 4.78 -4.17
CA LEU A 75 -7.37 5.31 -4.29
C LEU A 75 -8.08 5.01 -2.99
N LEU A 76 -8.19 6.04 -2.15
CA LEU A 76 -8.83 5.92 -0.85
C LEU A 76 -10.35 6.08 -1.03
N ASN A 77 -11.11 5.18 -0.40
CA ASN A 77 -12.54 5.39 -0.22
C ASN A 77 -12.73 6.40 0.92
N THR A 78 -12.89 7.67 0.57
CA THR A 78 -12.99 8.80 1.51
C THR A 78 -14.39 9.43 1.58
N SER A 79 -15.34 8.94 0.80
CA SER A 79 -16.59 9.65 0.56
C SER A 79 -17.78 9.01 1.25
N SER A 80 -18.29 9.72 2.25
CA SER A 80 -19.73 9.93 2.47
C SER A 80 -20.33 10.96 1.49
N ASP A 81 -19.49 11.65 0.70
CA ASP A 81 -19.82 12.92 0.03
C ASP A 81 -19.82 12.82 -1.52
N GLY A 82 -19.71 11.61 -2.09
CA GLY A 82 -19.83 11.33 -3.52
C GLY A 82 -18.72 11.84 -4.46
N GLN A 83 -17.72 12.57 -3.97
CA GLN A 83 -16.57 12.97 -4.80
C GLN A 83 -15.62 11.79 -5.05
N PHE A 84 -15.20 11.64 -6.32
CA PHE A 84 -14.30 10.62 -6.86
C PHE A 84 -13.11 10.32 -5.93
N PRO A 85 -12.59 9.07 -5.93
CA PRO A 85 -11.69 8.60 -4.89
C PRO A 85 -10.51 9.54 -4.72
N ASN A 86 -10.28 9.96 -3.48
CA ASN A 86 -9.10 10.74 -3.14
C ASN A 86 -7.85 9.92 -3.50
N LEU A 87 -7.12 10.39 -4.51
CA LEU A 87 -5.92 9.75 -5.03
C LEU A 87 -4.70 10.28 -4.28
N LEU A 88 -4.08 9.45 -3.44
CA LEU A 88 -2.72 9.69 -2.98
C LEU A 88 -1.75 8.97 -3.92
N ARG A 89 -0.65 9.63 -4.30
CA ARG A 89 0.38 9.01 -5.14
C ARG A 89 1.74 9.08 -4.47
N ILE A 90 2.40 7.93 -4.38
CA ILE A 90 3.79 7.80 -3.96
C ILE A 90 4.63 7.59 -5.22
N GLN A 91 5.60 8.45 -5.51
CA GLN A 91 6.51 8.35 -6.66
C GLN A 91 7.93 8.06 -6.19
N PHE A 92 8.70 7.39 -7.03
CA PHE A 92 10.12 7.06 -6.80
C PHE A 92 10.98 7.85 -7.79
N PRO A 93 11.25 9.14 -7.53
CA PRO A 93 11.84 10.06 -8.51
C PRO A 93 13.26 9.65 -8.94
N ASP A 94 14.02 9.01 -8.04
CA ASP A 94 15.40 8.58 -8.29
C ASP A 94 15.49 7.07 -8.57
N SER A 95 14.38 6.44 -8.97
CA SER A 95 14.41 5.02 -9.35
C SER A 95 15.33 4.77 -10.55
N THR A 96 15.82 3.55 -10.72
CA THR A 96 16.70 3.11 -11.84
C THR A 96 16.07 3.23 -13.24
N GLY A 97 14.97 3.98 -13.37
CA GLY A 97 14.28 4.33 -14.61
C GLY A 97 13.21 3.32 -15.00
N ASN A 98 13.41 2.03 -14.68
CA ASN A 98 12.48 0.98 -15.07
C ASN A 98 12.62 -0.30 -14.23
N PRO A 99 12.35 -0.27 -12.91
CA PRO A 99 12.45 -1.48 -12.10
C PRO A 99 11.45 -2.54 -12.58
N ASP A 100 11.90 -3.78 -12.57
CA ASP A 100 11.03 -4.92 -12.81
C ASP A 100 10.16 -5.16 -11.58
N ILE A 101 8.84 -5.26 -11.79
CA ILE A 101 7.91 -5.62 -10.74
C ILE A 101 7.50 -7.07 -10.93
N THR A 102 7.82 -7.91 -9.95
CA THR A 102 7.50 -9.34 -9.98
C THR A 102 6.57 -9.72 -8.83
N GLY A 103 5.70 -10.68 -9.08
CA GLY A 103 4.82 -11.26 -8.07
C GLY A 103 5.49 -12.47 -7.45
N LEU A 104 5.65 -12.46 -6.13
CA LEU A 104 6.30 -13.54 -5.40
C LEU A 104 5.27 -14.38 -4.64
N ASN A 105 5.62 -15.65 -4.42
CA ASN A 105 4.80 -16.60 -3.68
C ASN A 105 3.37 -16.68 -4.23
N ARG A 106 3.25 -17.07 -5.51
CA ARG A 106 1.97 -17.25 -6.20
C ARG A 106 1.04 -18.12 -5.37
N THR A 107 -0.21 -17.69 -5.22
CA THR A 107 -1.21 -18.45 -4.46
C THR A 107 -2.03 -19.36 -5.38
N ARG A 108 -2.83 -20.26 -4.79
CA ARG A 108 -3.80 -21.09 -5.53
C ARG A 108 -5.10 -20.34 -5.85
N GLN A 109 -5.27 -19.13 -5.33
CA GLN A 109 -6.47 -18.32 -5.51
C GLN A 109 -6.42 -17.57 -6.84
N TYR A 110 -7.61 -17.32 -7.38
CA TYR A 110 -7.80 -16.51 -8.56
C TYR A 110 -8.91 -15.49 -8.32
N VAL A 111 -8.79 -14.34 -8.97
CA VAL A 111 -9.84 -13.31 -8.95
C VAL A 111 -10.47 -13.21 -10.35
N ASN A 112 -11.79 -13.02 -10.38
CA ASN A 112 -12.55 -12.84 -11.62
C ASN A 112 -13.23 -11.46 -11.59
N TYR A 113 -13.11 -10.72 -12.68
CA TYR A 113 -13.76 -9.43 -12.92
C TYR A 113 -14.86 -9.64 -13.96
N LEU A 114 -16.08 -9.86 -13.48
CA LEU A 114 -17.27 -10.13 -14.30
C LEU A 114 -18.07 -8.83 -14.52
N ARG A 115 -17.46 -7.85 -15.18
CA ARG A 115 -18.08 -6.53 -15.46
C ARG A 115 -18.48 -6.43 -16.93
N GLY A 116 -19.67 -5.91 -17.21
CA GLY A 116 -20.17 -5.73 -18.58
C GLY A 116 -20.55 -7.06 -19.24
N GLN A 117 -20.40 -7.14 -20.57
CA GLN A 117 -20.72 -8.34 -21.34
C GLN A 117 -19.72 -9.47 -21.06
N ALA A 118 -20.14 -10.73 -21.25
CA ALA A 118 -19.29 -11.90 -20.99
C ALA A 118 -17.97 -11.92 -21.78
N SER A 119 -17.95 -11.31 -22.97
CA SER A 119 -16.74 -11.13 -23.79
C SER A 119 -15.72 -10.17 -23.17
N GLN A 120 -16.13 -9.33 -22.22
CA GLN A 120 -15.29 -8.36 -21.52
C GLN A 120 -14.81 -8.86 -20.16
N TRP A 121 -15.25 -10.06 -19.74
CA TRP A 121 -14.89 -10.62 -18.45
C TRP A 121 -13.41 -10.99 -18.41
N ILE A 122 -12.73 -10.58 -17.33
CA ILE A 122 -11.36 -11.00 -17.04
C ILE A 122 -11.45 -12.09 -16.00
N LYS A 123 -10.98 -13.29 -16.34
CA LYS A 123 -11.08 -14.47 -15.46
C LYS A 123 -9.70 -15.01 -15.13
N GLN A 124 -9.63 -15.75 -14.03
CA GLN A 124 -8.43 -16.47 -13.60
C GLN A 124 -7.21 -15.56 -13.41
N VAL A 125 -7.44 -14.35 -12.88
CA VAL A 125 -6.35 -13.44 -12.53
C VAL A 125 -5.50 -14.08 -11.44
N ALA A 126 -4.22 -14.25 -11.74
CA ALA A 126 -3.25 -14.82 -10.82
C ALA A 126 -3.03 -13.92 -9.60
N THR A 127 -2.91 -14.54 -8.42
CA THR A 127 -2.70 -13.84 -7.16
C THR A 127 -1.37 -14.22 -6.50
N PHE A 128 -0.82 -13.30 -5.72
CA PHE A 128 0.52 -13.39 -5.12
C PHE A 128 0.47 -12.91 -3.66
N LYS A 129 1.34 -13.45 -2.80
CA LYS A 129 1.44 -12.98 -1.40
C LYS A 129 2.27 -11.70 -1.27
N LYS A 130 3.20 -11.47 -2.20
CA LYS A 130 4.04 -10.28 -2.23
C LYS A 130 4.25 -9.81 -3.67
N ILE A 131 4.65 -8.56 -3.82
CA ILE A 131 5.29 -8.07 -5.05
C ILE A 131 6.64 -7.46 -4.69
N GLU A 132 7.57 -7.51 -5.63
CA GLU A 132 8.92 -6.96 -5.49
C GLU A 132 9.24 -6.07 -6.67
N TYR A 133 9.77 -4.89 -6.36
CA TYR A 133 10.45 -4.00 -7.30
C TYR A 133 11.94 -4.30 -7.19
N SER A 134 12.49 -4.99 -8.18
CA SER A 134 13.91 -5.35 -8.18
C SER A 134 14.76 -4.15 -8.60
N ASN A 135 15.81 -3.88 -7.84
CA ASN A 135 16.78 -2.80 -8.05
C ASN A 135 16.09 -1.45 -8.27
N ILE A 136 15.10 -1.12 -7.43
CA ILE A 136 14.38 0.15 -7.52
C ILE A 136 15.33 1.33 -7.33
N PHE A 137 16.30 1.18 -6.44
CA PHE A 137 17.52 1.98 -6.39
C PHE A 137 18.73 1.05 -6.56
N PRO A 138 19.90 1.54 -6.99
CA PRO A 138 21.11 0.72 -7.13
C PRO A 138 21.42 -0.15 -5.89
N GLY A 139 21.25 -1.47 -6.04
CA GLY A 139 21.48 -2.46 -4.98
C GLY A 139 20.38 -2.54 -3.91
N ILE A 140 19.22 -1.94 -4.16
CA ILE A 140 18.10 -1.89 -3.21
C ILE A 140 16.81 -2.34 -3.90
N ASP A 141 16.17 -3.37 -3.34
CA ASP A 141 14.84 -3.83 -3.77
C ASP A 141 13.75 -3.22 -2.87
N LEU A 142 12.51 -3.16 -3.36
CA LEU A 142 11.34 -2.77 -2.57
C LEU A 142 10.28 -3.86 -2.63
N GLN A 143 9.93 -4.46 -1.50
CA GLN A 143 8.89 -5.47 -1.40
C GLN A 143 7.63 -4.92 -0.76
N PHE A 144 6.46 -5.25 -1.32
CA PHE A 144 5.16 -5.04 -0.68
C PHE A 144 4.54 -6.37 -0.28
N TYR A 145 3.94 -6.42 0.90
CA TYR A 145 3.25 -7.60 1.41
C TYR A 145 2.09 -7.23 2.35
N PHE A 146 1.20 -8.19 2.61
CA PHE A 146 0.15 -8.01 3.62
C PHE A 146 0.54 -8.67 4.94
N THR A 147 0.35 -7.95 6.04
CA THR A 147 0.30 -8.52 7.38
C THR A 147 -1.12 -8.97 7.72
N LYS A 148 -1.35 -9.35 8.99
CA LYS A 148 -2.69 -9.67 9.49
C LYS A 148 -3.63 -8.46 9.40
N THR A 149 -3.12 -7.24 9.49
CA THR A 149 -3.92 -6.02 9.68
C THR A 149 -3.80 -5.01 8.55
N ARG A 150 -2.66 -4.94 7.86
CA ARG A 150 -2.39 -3.88 6.86
C ARG A 150 -1.45 -4.35 5.76
N MET A 151 -1.30 -3.53 4.72
CA MET A 151 -0.19 -3.65 3.78
C MET A 151 1.04 -2.99 4.40
N GLU A 152 2.20 -3.60 4.20
CA GLU A 152 3.51 -3.07 4.59
C GLU A 152 4.46 -3.15 3.40
N PHE A 153 5.59 -2.46 3.51
CA PHE A 153 6.67 -2.53 2.55
C PHE A 153 8.02 -2.47 3.25
N ASP A 154 9.02 -3.10 2.64
CA ASP A 154 10.40 -3.12 3.10
C ASP A 154 11.34 -2.74 1.95
N PHE A 155 12.35 -1.92 2.26
CA PHE A 155 13.52 -1.76 1.39
C PHE A 155 14.58 -2.79 1.78
N ILE A 156 14.95 -3.66 0.83
CA ILE A 156 15.98 -4.68 1.02
C ILE A 156 17.29 -4.13 0.46
N VAL A 157 18.19 -3.73 1.36
CA VAL A 157 19.46 -3.12 1.01
C VAL A 157 20.54 -4.20 0.90
N SER A 158 21.11 -4.38 -0.29
CA SER A 158 22.22 -5.31 -0.50
C SER A 158 23.51 -4.80 0.18
N PRO A 159 24.44 -5.70 0.55
CA PRO A 159 25.74 -5.29 1.08
C PRO A 159 26.44 -4.28 0.14
N GLY A 160 26.86 -3.13 0.68
CA GLY A 160 27.53 -2.07 -0.07
C GLY A 160 26.64 -1.10 -0.83
N ALA A 161 25.31 -1.32 -0.87
CA ALA A 161 24.38 -0.34 -1.39
C ALA A 161 24.23 0.85 -0.42
N ASP A 162 23.99 2.05 -0.96
CA ASP A 162 23.85 3.29 -0.17
C ASP A 162 22.37 3.57 0.15
N PRO A 163 21.92 3.44 1.42
CA PRO A 163 20.53 3.69 1.80
C PRO A 163 20.09 5.15 1.61
N GLN A 164 21.03 6.10 1.50
CA GLN A 164 20.69 7.52 1.32
C GLN A 164 20.07 7.81 -0.05
N GLN A 165 20.16 6.86 -0.98
CA GLN A 165 19.52 6.92 -2.28
C GLN A 165 18.00 6.70 -2.19
N ILE A 166 17.50 6.13 -1.10
CA ILE A 166 16.07 5.88 -0.92
C ILE A 166 15.34 7.22 -0.80
N ALA A 167 14.57 7.54 -1.83
CA ALA A 167 13.75 8.73 -1.89
C ALA A 167 12.37 8.40 -2.47
N PHE A 168 11.33 8.96 -1.85
CA PHE A 168 10.01 8.96 -2.43
C PHE A 168 9.34 10.33 -2.29
N GLU A 169 8.45 10.61 -3.23
CA GLU A 169 7.64 11.81 -3.22
C GLU A 169 6.16 11.46 -3.05
N ILE A 170 5.47 12.20 -2.19
CA ILE A 170 4.03 12.09 -2.03
C ILE A 170 3.36 13.25 -2.76
N LYS A 171 2.44 12.92 -3.67
CA LYS A 171 1.60 13.86 -4.40
C LYS A 171 0.15 13.77 -3.94
N ASN A 172 -0.59 14.85 -4.16
CA ASN A 172 -2.03 14.98 -3.91
C ASN A 172 -2.45 14.83 -2.44
N ALA A 173 -1.53 15.00 -1.49
CA ALA A 173 -1.88 15.14 -0.08
C ALA A 173 -2.26 16.60 0.23
N ASP A 174 -3.23 16.81 1.11
CA ASP A 174 -3.58 18.14 1.61
C ASP A 174 -2.52 18.66 2.59
N LYS A 175 -1.97 17.75 3.40
CA LYS A 175 -0.93 18.07 4.38
C LYS A 175 0.00 16.89 4.60
N ILE A 176 1.29 17.18 4.72
CA ILE A 176 2.32 16.19 5.05
C ILE A 176 3.15 16.77 6.20
N LYS A 177 3.33 16.02 7.27
CA LYS A 177 4.23 16.39 8.38
C LYS A 177 4.82 15.15 9.04
N ILE A 178 5.98 15.32 9.65
CA ILE A 178 6.45 14.38 10.66
C ILE A 178 5.80 14.77 11.99
N ASN A 179 5.15 13.84 12.66
CA ASN A 179 4.52 14.09 13.96
C ASN A 179 5.56 13.98 15.10
N ALA A 180 5.13 14.22 16.34
CA ALA A 180 6.03 14.17 17.50
C ALA A 180 6.63 12.77 17.79
N THR A 181 6.06 11.70 17.23
CA THR A 181 6.59 10.33 17.37
C THR A 181 7.56 9.96 16.26
N GLY A 182 7.86 10.88 15.34
CA GLY A 182 8.70 10.62 14.17
C GLY A 182 7.97 9.93 13.01
N ALA A 183 6.65 9.69 13.13
CA ALA A 183 5.87 9.08 12.06
C ALA A 183 5.46 10.11 11.00
N LEU A 184 5.40 9.67 9.75
CA LEU A 184 4.94 10.49 8.64
C LEU A 184 3.41 10.50 8.62
N GLU A 185 2.82 11.64 8.99
CA GLU A 185 1.38 11.87 8.96
C GLU A 185 0.99 12.57 7.65
N ILE A 186 0.12 11.92 6.89
CA ILE A 186 -0.41 12.43 5.62
C ILE A 186 -1.92 12.64 5.77
N GLN A 187 -2.38 13.85 5.49
CA GLN A 187 -3.79 14.19 5.45
C GLN A 187 -4.29 14.21 4.00
N LEU A 188 -5.42 13.55 3.77
CA LEU A 188 -6.14 13.59 2.51
C LEU A 188 -7.65 13.59 2.76
N GLY A 189 -8.28 14.75 2.59
CA GLY A 189 -9.61 15.06 3.07
C GLY A 189 -9.72 14.89 4.58
N LYS A 190 -10.73 14.12 5.01
CA LYS A 190 -10.96 13.75 6.42
C LYS A 190 -10.10 12.56 6.88
N LYS A 191 -9.42 11.86 5.96
CA LYS A 191 -8.55 10.72 6.32
C LYS A 191 -7.15 11.17 6.68
N LYS A 192 -6.58 10.46 7.65
CA LYS A 192 -5.17 10.53 8.01
C LYS A 192 -4.54 9.17 7.78
N LEU A 193 -3.40 9.17 7.11
CA LEU A 193 -2.55 8.01 6.91
C LEU A 193 -1.26 8.22 7.69
N PHE A 194 -0.75 7.12 8.23
CA PHE A 194 0.50 7.10 9.00
C PHE A 194 1.44 6.11 8.33
N PHE A 195 2.68 6.55 8.14
CA PHE A 195 3.79 5.77 7.61
C PHE A 195 4.95 5.81 8.61
#